data_AF-A0A661F571-F1
#
_entry.id   AF-A0A661F571-F1
#
_cell.length_a   1.000
_cell.length_b   1.000
_cell.length_c   1.000
_cell.angle_alpha   90.00
_cell.angle_beta   90.00
_cell.angle_gamma   90.00
#
_symmetry.space_group_name_H-M   'P 1'
#
loop_
_entity.id
_entity.type
_entity.pdbx_description
1 polymer ?
#
loop_
_entity_poly.entity_id
_entity_poly.type
_entity_poly.pdbx_seq_one_letter_code
_entity_poly.pdbx_strand_id
1 'polypeptide(L)' 'VWQRRYWEHLIRNDNDFARHVDYIHYNPVKHGHVTRPKDWPYSTIHEYLKQGLLEHNWADGYDEKTGFGEA' A
#
# COMPACT_ATOMS: atom_id res chain seq x y z
N VAL A 1 -14.55 -16.25 -9.94
CA VAL A 1 -13.98 -16.52 -11.28
C VAL A 1 -12.72 -15.67 -11.42
N TRP A 2 -11.66 -16.14 -12.06
CA TRP A 2 -10.40 -15.41 -12.20
C TRP A 2 -10.32 -14.66 -13.54
N GLN A 3 -9.73 -13.46 -13.53
CA GLN A 3 -9.31 -12.76 -14.75
C GLN A 3 -8.16 -13.53 -15.43
N ARG A 4 -8.09 -13.50 -16.77
CA ARG A 4 -7.00 -14.16 -17.50
C ARG A 4 -5.74 -13.29 -17.44
N ARG A 5 -4.61 -13.92 -17.08
CA ARG A 5 -3.30 -13.28 -16.84
C ARG A 5 -3.30 -12.37 -15.59
N TYR A 6 -2.11 -11.88 -15.24
CA TYR A 6 -1.87 -10.95 -14.15
C TYR A 6 -0.84 -9.92 -14.58
N TRP A 7 -0.75 -8.81 -13.84
CA TRP A 7 0.29 -7.81 -14.01
C TRP A 7 1.51 -8.22 -13.20
N GLU A 8 2.67 -8.31 -13.85
CA GLU A 8 3.95 -8.59 -13.20
C GLU A 8 4.85 -7.36 -13.23
N HIS A 9 5.51 -7.09 -12.10
CA HIS A 9 6.54 -6.06 -12.00
C HIS A 9 7.72 -6.63 -11.22
N LEU A 10 8.91 -6.59 -11.83
CA LEU A 10 10.13 -7.02 -11.16
C LEU A 10 10.69 -5.87 -10.32
N ILE A 11 10.73 -6.07 -9.00
CA ILE A 11 11.34 -5.15 -8.06
C ILE A 11 12.85 -5.09 -8.29
N ARG A 12 13.38 -3.89 -8.58
CA ARG A 12 14.78 -3.72 -9.00
C ARG A 12 15.72 -3.27 -7.89
N ASN A 13 15.19 -2.70 -6.81
CA ASN A 13 15.95 -2.17 -5.69
C ASN A 13 15.02 -1.88 -4.49
N ASP A 14 15.63 -1.51 -3.37
CA ASP A 14 14.94 -1.27 -2.10
C ASP A 14 13.96 -0.10 -2.16
N ASN A 15 14.27 0.95 -2.93
CA ASN A 15 13.34 2.08 -3.10
C ASN A 15 12.11 1.67 -3.91
N ASP A 16 12.29 0.81 -4.91
CA ASP A 16 11.18 0.25 -5.67
C ASP A 16 10.31 -0.66 -4.80
N PHE A 17 10.93 -1.48 -3.96
CA PHE A 17 10.24 -2.30 -2.97
C PHE A 17 9.40 -1.44 -2.02
N ALA A 18 10.00 -0.41 -1.40
CA ALA A 18 9.30 0.47 -0.46
C ALA A 18 8.05 1.10 -1.08
N ARG A 19 8.17 1.65 -2.30
CA ARG A 19 7.03 2.24 -3.01
C ARG A 19 5.91 1.23 -3.30
N HIS A 20 6.25 -0.02 -3.63
CA HIS A 20 5.26 -1.05 -3.88
C HIS A 20 4.53 -1.50 -2.60
N VAL A 21 5.27 -1.64 -1.49
CA VAL A 21 4.69 -1.93 -0.17
C VAL A 21 3.70 -0.84 0.24
N ASP A 22 4.13 0.42 0.12
CA ASP A 22 3.32 1.59 0.40
C ASP A 22 2.04 1.61 -0.45
N TYR A 23 2.18 1.38 -1.76
CA TYR A 23 1.04 1.32 -2.69
C TYR A 23 0.03 0.24 -2.30
N ILE A 24 0.50 -0.97 -1.98
CA ILE A 24 -0.36 -2.10 -1.60
C ILE A 24 -1.14 -1.78 -0.32
N HIS A 25 -0.48 -1.18 0.67
CA HIS A 25 -1.12 -0.83 1.93
C HIS A 25 -2.07 0.35 1.82
N TYR A 26 -1.81 1.30 0.92
CA TYR A 26 -2.68 2.45 0.67
C TYR A 26 -3.87 2.14 -0.24
N ASN A 27 -3.79 1.09 -1.07
CA ASN A 27 -4.79 0.76 -2.09
C ASN A 27 -6.26 0.73 -1.60
N PRO A 28 -6.58 0.21 -0.39
CA PRO A 28 -7.95 0.27 0.15
C PRO A 28 -8.48 1.70 0.33
N VAL A 29 -7.61 2.65 0.68
CA VAL A 29 -7.97 4.08 0.77
C VAL A 29 -8.12 4.68 -0.61
N LYS A 30 -7.17 4.42 -1.52
CA LYS A 30 -7.23 4.84 -2.93
C LYS A 30 -8.53 4.42 -3.62
N HIS A 31 -9.03 3.22 -3.33
CA HIS A 31 -10.28 2.69 -3.87
C HIS A 31 -11.53 3.02 -3.04
N GLY A 32 -11.40 3.83 -1.98
CA GLY A 32 -12.51 4.32 -1.18
C GLY A 32 -13.17 3.27 -0.27
N HIS A 33 -12.50 2.15 0.01
CA HIS A 33 -13.03 1.11 0.89
C HIS A 33 -12.95 1.48 2.37
N VAL A 34 -11.91 2.22 2.77
CA VAL A 34 -11.70 2.72 4.13
C VAL A 34 -11.06 4.10 4.10
N THR A 35 -11.20 4.86 5.19
CA THR A 35 -10.57 6.20 5.33
C THR A 35 -9.12 6.14 5.82
N ARG A 36 -8.71 5.03 6.46
CA ARG A 36 -7.34 4.82 6.92
C ARG A 36 -6.88 3.41 6.57
N PRO A 37 -5.61 3.21 6.16
CA PRO A 37 -5.12 1.89 5.75
C PRO A 37 -5.26 0.80 6.83
N LYS A 38 -5.04 1.15 8.10
CA LYS A 38 -5.15 0.24 9.25
C LYS A 38 -6.56 -0.26 9.54
N ASP A 39 -7.59 0.39 8.99
CA ASP A 39 -8.97 -0.03 9.17
C ASP A 39 -9.35 -1.15 8.17
N TRP A 40 -8.49 -1.47 7.20
CA TRP A 40 -8.73 -2.54 6.24
C TRP A 40 -8.27 -3.91 6.78
N PRO A 41 -9.19 -4.84 7.10
CA PRO A 41 -8.84 -6.08 7.81
C PRO A 41 -8.03 -7.08 6.96
N TYR A 42 -8.07 -6.96 5.63
CA TYR A 42 -7.47 -7.91 4.69
C TYR A 42 -6.11 -7.42 4.16
N SER A 43 -5.24 -6.96 5.06
CA SER A 43 -3.91 -6.44 4.71
C SER A 43 -2.87 -6.83 5.76
N THR A 44 -1.64 -7.06 5.31
CA THR A 44 -0.47 -7.31 6.17
C THR A 44 0.03 -6.06 6.88
N ILE A 45 -0.61 -4.90 6.66
CA ILE A 45 -0.28 -3.63 7.31
C ILE A 45 -0.27 -3.73 8.84
N HIS A 46 -1.17 -4.53 9.43
CA HIS A 46 -1.26 -4.70 10.88
C HIS A 46 0.03 -5.28 11.49
N GLU A 47 0.69 -6.19 10.77
CA GLU A 47 1.95 -6.77 11.22
C GLU A 47 3.09 -5.76 11.06
N TYR A 48 3.09 -4.96 9.99
CA TYR A 48 4.06 -3.88 9.80
C TYR A 48 3.97 -2.83 10.91
N LEU A 49 2.74 -2.45 11.30
CA LEU A 49 2.51 -1.54 12.43
C LEU A 49 2.96 -2.15 13.76
N LYS A 50 2.68 -3.44 13.98
CA LYS A 50 3.06 -4.16 15.21
C LYS A 50 4.58 -4.31 15.35
N GLN A 51 5.29 -4.52 14.25
CA GLN A 51 6.74 -4.63 14.22
C GLN A 51 7.44 -3.26 14.22
N GLY A 52 6.70 -2.16 14.12
CA GLY A 52 7.27 -0.81 14.00
C GLY A 52 7.95 -0.54 12.66
N LEU A 53 7.65 -1.34 11.64
CA LEU A 53 8.13 -1.13 10.26
C LEU A 53 7.39 0.03 9.58
N LEU A 54 6.15 0.30 10.01
CA LEU A 54 5.36 1.46 9.61
C LEU A 54 4.84 2.17 10.86
N GLU A 55 4.75 3.50 10.78
CA GLU A 55 4.12 4.31 11.83
C GLU A 55 2.59 4.22 11.76
N HIS A 56 1.91 4.36 12.90
CA HIS A 56 0.43 4.26 12.97
C HIS A 56 -0.31 5.37 12.22
N ASN A 57 0.40 6.46 11.93
CA ASN A 57 0.00 7.65 11.20
C ASN A 57 0.72 7.75 9.84
N TRP A 58 1.33 6.65 9.35
CA TRP A 58 2.12 6.64 8.10
C TRP A 58 1.37 7.22 6.89
N ALA A 59 0.06 7.04 6.82
CA ALA A 59 -0.78 7.58 5.73
C ALA A 59 -1.54 8.86 6.09
N ASP A 60 -1.30 9.43 7.28
CA ASP A 60 -1.97 10.67 7.69
C ASP A 60 -1.32 11.84 6.91
N GLY A 61 -2.07 12.43 5.97
CA GLY A 61 -1.59 13.54 5.13
C GLY A 61 -1.23 13.16 3.69
N TYR A 62 -1.67 11.98 3.25
CA TYR A 62 -1.52 11.56 1.87
C TYR A 62 -2.27 12.50 0.91
N ASP A 63 -1.53 13.25 0.10
CA ASP A 63 -2.05 14.03 -1.03
C ASP A 63 -1.97 13.14 -2.28
N GLU A 64 -3.10 12.97 -2.98
CA GLU A 64 -3.20 12.26 -4.26
C GLU A 64 -2.14 12.75 -5.28
N LYS A 65 -1.66 14.00 -5.14
CA LYS A 65 -0.60 14.60 -5.94
C LYS A 65 0.82 14.12 -5.64
N THR A 66 1.06 13.46 -4.51
CA THR A 66 2.39 12.90 -4.15
C THR A 66 2.69 11.57 -4.81
N GLY A 67 1.72 11.00 -5.55
CA GLY A 67 1.97 10.00 -6.58
C GLY A 67 2.53 8.68 -6.05
N PHE A 68 1.74 7.93 -5.26
CA PHE A 68 2.04 6.51 -5.14
C PHE A 68 1.40 5.79 -6.32
N GLY A 69 2.27 5.23 -7.16
CA GLY A 69 1.88 4.22 -8.12
C GLY A 69 1.45 4.74 -9.48
N GLU A 70 2.28 5.56 -10.12
CA GLU A 70 2.55 5.31 -11.54
C GLU A 70 4.00 4.83 -11.66
N ALA A 71 4.14 3.50 -11.67
CA ALA A 71 5.33 2.82 -12.13
C ALA A 71 5.25 2.64 -13.65
#